data_AF-X1S0F1-F1
#
_entry.id   AF-X1S0F1-F1
#
_cell.length_a   1.000
_cell.length_b   1.000
_cell.length_c   1.000
_cell.angle_alpha   90.00
_cell.angle_beta   90.00
_cell.angle_gamma   90.00
#
_symmetry.space_group_name_H-M   'P 1'
#
loop_
_entity.id
_entity.type
_entity.pdbx_description
1 polymer ?
#
loop_
_entity_poly.entity_id
_entity_poly.type
_entity_poly.pdbx_seq_one_letter_code
_entity_poly.pdbx_strand_id
1 'polypeptide(L)'
;EDVDGDTFLDTEDKNNDGKLNPGEDIGIDLGGRLIGEGNGRLDTEDLDGNGLLDTDENYATYDWIIEPDLRIDWTGWRKLIIPLKDAFNWDEVKSMVKHLRLLIEGDDISGTLKFALISISGDRWRNYDIESRSVNSEDDPEYNPFDDEAFLDYYEAMYGNARTAEGKWKKEGALCLTLAPEGEGWVQQTFAKPYDYTDYKTLNFWIWGDEKEEDFQLRIGSEVRQAGDYYQKEVKIDWQGWRMMSVPLAEMTRRGNPSWENIRQLRAGIKNESSDWIKIYLNDIFLSEVGESQGLAKGFSLQGALGTPFSFIAQYKEVDDEFQSLMASSWQGTRLTSLRMNLSPLKFLPLSYYWSRKENSGNSLSGALLESEAVSDKVIEEKKEYKLSFLSSWPQAIFKLENRFTDDPSRGIKEKEDTYRVSLEYKNPYSFFLLPTFIQTIYQREEKRDEYQQEIENKKEITENWHISLPFQLAKNLTLKPIYREKRKSEIEQGEWETPQLKERSFSLESRTICTIQISTNGSG
;
A
#
# COMPACT_ATOMS: atom_id res chain seq x y z
N GLU A 1 32.29 -17.79 -0.38
CA GLU A 1 32.42 -18.51 -1.66
C GLU A 1 33.90 -18.38 -2.03
N ASP A 2 34.56 -19.36 -2.67
CA ASP A 2 36.03 -19.53 -2.78
C ASP A 2 36.60 -20.54 -1.76
N VAL A 3 36.26 -21.81 -1.96
CA VAL A 3 36.64 -22.93 -1.08
C VAL A 3 38.12 -23.23 -1.16
N ASP A 4 38.75 -23.05 -2.33
CA ASP A 4 40.15 -23.35 -2.55
C ASP A 4 41.09 -22.13 -2.52
N GLY A 5 40.53 -20.92 -2.45
CA GLY A 5 41.25 -19.68 -2.21
C GLY A 5 41.94 -19.12 -3.46
N ASP A 6 41.51 -19.53 -4.65
CA ASP A 6 42.11 -19.13 -5.91
C ASP A 6 41.54 -17.82 -6.49
N THR A 7 40.46 -17.31 -5.88
CA THR A 7 39.74 -16.08 -6.24
C THR A 7 39.02 -16.09 -7.59
N PHE A 8 38.88 -17.24 -8.23
CA PHE A 8 38.14 -17.44 -9.47
C PHE A 8 36.84 -18.21 -9.19
N LEU A 9 35.77 -17.82 -9.89
CA LEU A 9 34.51 -18.54 -9.76
C LEU A 9 34.64 -19.90 -10.47
N ASP A 10 34.72 -20.97 -9.70
CA ASP A 10 34.57 -22.32 -10.23
C ASP A 10 33.10 -22.65 -10.44
N THR A 11 32.73 -22.87 -11.71
CA THR A 11 31.38 -23.25 -12.10
C THR A 11 31.39 -24.15 -13.33
N GLU A 12 30.47 -25.11 -13.34
CA GLU A 12 30.18 -25.90 -14.53
C GLU A 12 29.34 -25.14 -15.57
N ASP A 13 28.73 -24.00 -15.19
CA ASP A 13 27.84 -23.20 -16.03
C ASP A 13 28.64 -22.43 -17.09
N LYS A 14 29.05 -23.12 -18.15
CA LYS A 14 29.95 -22.54 -19.16
C LYS A 14 29.28 -21.46 -19.99
N ASN A 15 27.95 -21.42 -20.02
CA ASN A 15 27.17 -20.49 -20.82
C ASN A 15 26.39 -19.46 -19.98
N ASN A 16 26.51 -19.50 -18.65
CA ASN A 16 25.85 -18.62 -17.67
C ASN A 16 24.32 -18.59 -17.86
N ASP A 17 23.70 -19.72 -18.17
CA ASP A 17 22.24 -19.82 -18.35
C ASP A 17 21.49 -20.36 -17.12
N GLY A 18 22.23 -20.73 -16.07
CA GLY A 18 21.73 -21.23 -14.80
C GLY A 18 21.09 -22.61 -14.90
N LYS A 19 21.39 -23.39 -15.95
CA LYS A 19 20.84 -24.73 -16.17
C LYS A 19 21.94 -25.72 -16.52
N LEU A 20 21.73 -26.96 -16.13
CA LEU A 20 22.60 -28.06 -16.52
C LEU A 20 22.41 -28.44 -18.00
N ASN A 21 23.41 -28.20 -18.84
CA ASN A 21 23.40 -28.49 -20.27
C ASN A 21 24.24 -29.73 -20.64
N PRO A 22 24.05 -30.31 -21.85
CA PRO A 22 24.86 -31.44 -22.31
C PRO A 22 26.37 -31.13 -22.36
N GLY A 23 27.16 -31.88 -21.58
CA GLY A 23 28.62 -31.69 -21.46
C GLY A 23 29.05 -30.92 -20.20
N GLU A 24 28.09 -30.49 -19.39
CA GLU A 24 28.22 -30.08 -17.99
C GLU A 24 27.86 -31.31 -17.09
N ASP A 25 27.97 -31.25 -15.75
CA ASP A 25 27.94 -32.40 -14.81
C ASP A 25 29.26 -33.20 -14.77
N ILE A 26 30.40 -32.51 -14.95
CA ILE A 26 31.77 -33.05 -14.91
C ILE A 26 32.46 -32.83 -13.56
N GLY A 27 31.80 -32.16 -12.62
CA GLY A 27 32.32 -31.66 -11.35
C GLY A 27 33.16 -30.38 -11.47
N ILE A 28 33.33 -29.71 -10.32
CA ILE A 28 34.29 -28.63 -10.10
C ILE A 28 35.46 -29.16 -9.24
N ASP A 29 36.69 -28.73 -9.53
CA ASP A 29 37.88 -29.14 -8.78
C ASP A 29 38.20 -28.09 -7.72
N LEU A 30 37.91 -28.39 -6.46
CA LEU A 30 38.17 -27.49 -5.34
C LEU A 30 39.46 -27.91 -4.64
N GLY A 31 40.58 -27.29 -4.99
CA GLY A 31 41.87 -27.54 -4.33
C GLY A 31 42.40 -28.97 -4.49
N GLY A 32 42.17 -29.62 -5.64
CA GLY A 32 42.62 -30.97 -5.97
C GLY A 32 41.62 -32.07 -5.60
N ARG A 33 40.38 -31.69 -5.30
CA ARG A 33 39.27 -32.60 -5.03
C ARG A 33 38.12 -32.27 -5.98
N LEU A 34 37.86 -33.20 -6.90
CA LEU A 34 36.69 -33.15 -7.76
C LEU A 34 35.41 -33.36 -6.95
N ILE A 35 34.49 -32.40 -7.02
CA ILE A 35 33.18 -32.40 -6.37
C ILE A 35 32.10 -32.32 -7.43
N GLY A 36 31.03 -33.08 -7.26
CA GLY A 36 29.78 -32.87 -8.02
C GLY A 36 29.58 -33.76 -9.25
N GLU A 37 30.64 -34.37 -9.79
CA GLU A 37 30.56 -35.17 -11.03
C GLU A 37 29.40 -36.20 -11.03
N GLY A 38 28.51 -36.08 -12.03
CA GLY A 38 27.42 -37.01 -12.27
C GLY A 38 26.27 -36.94 -11.28
N ASN A 39 26.12 -35.84 -10.54
CA ASN A 39 25.07 -35.68 -9.53
C ASN A 39 23.74 -35.17 -10.12
N GLY A 40 23.73 -34.80 -11.41
CA GLY A 40 22.56 -34.29 -12.11
C GLY A 40 22.13 -32.88 -11.69
N ARG A 41 23.05 -32.10 -11.14
CA ARG A 41 22.90 -30.68 -10.76
C ARG A 41 24.07 -29.89 -11.35
N LEU A 42 23.89 -28.58 -11.43
CA LEU A 42 24.95 -27.66 -11.82
C LEU A 42 25.76 -27.33 -10.57
N ASP A 43 27.03 -27.73 -10.53
CA ASP A 43 27.92 -27.44 -9.41
C ASP A 43 28.68 -26.12 -9.64
N THR A 44 28.72 -25.28 -8.61
CA THR A 44 29.32 -23.95 -8.64
C THR A 44 29.69 -23.50 -7.23
N GLU A 45 30.70 -22.64 -7.11
CA GLU A 45 31.02 -21.94 -5.86
C GLU A 45 30.11 -20.74 -5.56
N ASP A 46 29.32 -20.29 -6.53
CA ASP A 46 28.26 -19.28 -6.36
C ASP A 46 27.04 -19.90 -5.65
N LEU A 47 27.02 -19.80 -4.32
CA LEU A 47 26.03 -20.45 -3.47
C LEU A 47 24.71 -19.66 -3.37
N ASP A 48 24.70 -18.37 -3.70
CA ASP A 48 23.48 -17.53 -3.70
C ASP A 48 22.88 -17.29 -5.11
N GLY A 49 23.60 -17.68 -6.17
CA GLY A 49 23.16 -17.65 -7.56
C GLY A 49 23.19 -16.24 -8.18
N ASN A 50 24.03 -15.35 -7.67
CA ASN A 50 24.13 -13.96 -8.16
C ASN A 50 25.09 -13.79 -9.35
N GLY A 51 25.82 -14.85 -9.73
CA GLY A 51 26.77 -14.89 -10.84
C GLY A 51 28.14 -14.29 -10.53
N LEU A 52 28.45 -14.03 -9.25
CA LEU A 52 29.72 -13.49 -8.77
C LEU A 52 30.26 -14.41 -7.67
N LEU A 53 31.59 -14.42 -7.52
CA LEU A 53 32.25 -15.06 -6.40
C LEU A 53 32.33 -14.09 -5.21
N ASP A 54 31.60 -14.37 -4.12
CA ASP A 54 31.74 -13.61 -2.88
C ASP A 54 32.87 -14.17 -1.99
N THR A 55 34.05 -13.55 -2.04
CA THR A 55 35.24 -13.93 -1.26
C THR A 55 35.27 -13.36 0.17
N ASP A 56 34.38 -12.43 0.50
CA ASP A 56 34.37 -11.75 1.79
C ASP A 56 33.76 -12.64 2.90
N GLU A 57 34.57 -13.03 3.88
CA GLU A 57 34.11 -13.78 5.05
C GLU A 57 33.76 -12.83 6.20
N ASN A 58 32.45 -12.61 6.42
CA ASN A 58 31.93 -11.90 7.59
C ASN A 58 30.81 -12.73 8.23
N TYR A 59 31.13 -13.42 9.32
CA TYR A 59 30.25 -14.42 9.93
C TYR A 59 30.21 -14.31 11.45
N ALA A 60 29.08 -14.67 12.04
CA ALA A 60 28.93 -14.85 13.49
C ALA A 60 29.13 -16.32 13.86
N THR A 61 29.95 -16.59 14.89
CA THR A 61 30.14 -17.95 15.43
C THR A 61 29.48 -18.12 16.80
N TYR A 62 29.11 -19.37 17.10
CA TYR A 62 28.36 -19.76 18.30
C TYR A 62 29.02 -20.93 19.05
N ASP A 63 30.28 -21.23 18.71
CA ASP A 63 31.08 -22.33 19.26
C ASP A 63 31.40 -22.17 20.76
N TRP A 64 31.41 -20.94 21.28
CA TRP A 64 31.80 -20.61 22.67
C TRP A 64 30.65 -20.17 23.59
N ILE A 65 29.42 -20.03 23.09
CA ILE A 65 28.29 -19.39 23.83
C ILE A 65 27.37 -20.41 24.49
N ILE A 66 27.26 -21.61 23.94
CA ILE A 66 26.19 -22.53 24.33
C ILE A 66 26.66 -23.36 25.51
N GLU A 67 26.21 -23.06 26.73
CA GLU A 67 26.21 -24.03 27.81
C GLU A 67 24.92 -24.88 27.81
N PRO A 68 25.01 -26.21 27.96
CA PRO A 68 26.25 -26.97 27.92
C PRO A 68 26.75 -27.02 26.47
N ASP A 69 28.07 -26.93 26.30
CA ASP A 69 28.81 -26.86 25.04
C ASP A 69 28.06 -27.51 23.86
N LEU A 70 28.11 -26.90 22.67
CA LEU A 70 27.76 -27.57 21.40
C LEU A 70 28.56 -28.87 21.15
N ARG A 71 29.43 -29.26 22.10
CA ARG A 71 29.99 -30.59 22.26
C ARG A 71 28.88 -31.64 22.37
N ILE A 72 28.76 -32.43 21.31
CA ILE A 72 27.78 -33.51 21.23
C ILE A 72 28.33 -34.75 21.93
N ASP A 73 28.01 -34.91 23.21
CA ASP A 73 28.41 -36.05 24.06
C ASP A 73 27.24 -36.95 24.50
N TRP A 74 26.03 -36.70 23.99
CA TRP A 74 24.81 -37.43 24.33
C TRP A 74 24.32 -38.35 23.21
N THR A 75 23.33 -39.20 23.54
CA THR A 75 22.59 -40.03 22.56
C THR A 75 21.10 -39.70 22.62
N GLY A 76 20.41 -39.82 21.48
CA GLY A 76 18.99 -39.50 21.34
C GLY A 76 18.70 -38.13 20.73
N TRP A 77 17.42 -37.76 20.68
CA TRP A 77 16.96 -36.48 20.13
C TRP A 77 17.04 -35.38 21.19
N ARG A 78 17.60 -34.23 20.81
CA ARG A 78 17.66 -33.03 21.66
C ARG A 78 17.36 -31.80 20.81
N LYS A 79 16.50 -30.91 21.32
CA LYS A 79 16.24 -29.59 20.74
C LYS A 79 17.33 -28.64 21.21
N LEU A 80 17.99 -27.98 20.28
CA LEU A 80 18.96 -26.91 20.55
C LEU A 80 18.38 -25.60 20.03
N ILE A 81 18.40 -24.56 20.87
CA ILE A 81 17.95 -23.21 20.51
C ILE A 81 19.17 -22.30 20.65
N ILE A 82 19.55 -21.66 19.55
CA ILE A 82 20.71 -20.77 19.48
C ILE A 82 20.20 -19.34 19.32
N PRO A 83 20.30 -18.47 20.35
CA PRO A 83 19.91 -17.08 20.20
C PRO A 83 20.94 -16.34 19.34
N LEU A 84 20.56 -15.96 18.12
CA LEU A 84 21.50 -15.37 17.17
C LEU A 84 22.18 -14.10 17.69
N LYS A 85 21.47 -13.33 18.53
CA LYS A 85 21.95 -12.09 19.15
C LYS A 85 23.13 -12.26 20.10
N ASP A 86 23.38 -13.48 20.56
CA ASP A 86 24.40 -13.72 21.58
C ASP A 86 25.81 -13.79 20.98
N ALA A 87 25.94 -13.94 19.65
CA ALA A 87 27.23 -13.83 18.98
C ALA A 87 27.82 -12.42 19.12
N PHE A 88 29.12 -12.38 19.43
CA PHE A 88 29.84 -11.13 19.72
C PHE A 88 29.71 -10.08 18.60
N ASN A 89 29.74 -10.52 17.34
CA ASN A 89 29.64 -9.66 16.15
C ASN A 89 28.27 -9.74 15.46
N TRP A 90 27.23 -10.25 16.13
CA TRP A 90 25.89 -10.35 15.52
C TRP A 90 25.39 -9.01 14.98
N ASP A 91 25.64 -7.91 15.71
CA ASP A 91 25.21 -6.58 15.30
C ASP A 91 25.83 -6.09 13.98
N GLU A 92 27.01 -6.60 13.62
CA GLU A 92 27.70 -6.29 12.37
C GLU A 92 27.15 -7.09 11.19
N VAL A 93 26.72 -8.34 11.42
CA VAL A 93 26.27 -9.27 10.36
C VAL A 93 24.75 -9.32 10.16
N LYS A 94 23.94 -8.98 11.18
CA LYS A 94 22.47 -9.20 11.18
C LYS A 94 21.70 -8.50 10.07
N SER A 95 22.30 -7.51 9.41
CA SER A 95 21.65 -6.74 8.35
C SER A 95 21.47 -7.53 7.05
N MET A 96 22.38 -8.49 6.78
CA MET A 96 22.35 -9.31 5.58
C MET A 96 23.02 -10.66 5.87
N VAL A 97 22.22 -11.70 6.06
CA VAL A 97 22.68 -13.08 6.28
C VAL A 97 22.30 -13.91 5.05
N LYS A 98 23.29 -14.42 4.33
CA LYS A 98 23.10 -15.21 3.10
C LYS A 98 23.18 -16.72 3.33
N HIS A 99 24.11 -17.17 4.18
CA HIS A 99 24.43 -18.59 4.35
C HIS A 99 24.41 -19.01 5.82
N LEU A 100 24.10 -20.28 6.05
CA LEU A 100 24.30 -20.98 7.31
C LEU A 100 25.38 -22.06 7.08
N ARG A 101 26.51 -21.96 7.79
CA ARG A 101 27.59 -22.93 7.73
C ARG A 101 27.58 -23.78 9.01
N LEU A 102 27.57 -25.11 8.85
CA LEU A 102 27.73 -26.06 9.95
C LEU A 102 29.11 -26.70 9.84
N LEU A 103 29.98 -26.40 10.79
CA LEU A 103 31.30 -27.02 10.91
C LEU A 103 31.23 -28.07 12.03
N ILE A 104 31.62 -29.31 11.71
CA ILE A 104 31.66 -30.42 12.67
C ILE A 104 33.11 -30.87 12.77
N GLU A 105 33.69 -30.70 13.96
CA GLU A 105 35.05 -31.12 14.28
C GLU A 105 35.02 -32.20 15.35
N GLY A 106 35.99 -33.12 15.30
CA GLY A 106 36.15 -34.17 16.29
C GLY A 106 37.56 -34.72 16.26
N ASP A 107 38.21 -34.76 17.42
CA ASP A 107 39.55 -35.32 17.58
C ASP A 107 39.49 -36.84 17.66
N ASP A 108 39.89 -37.55 16.60
CA ASP A 108 39.94 -39.02 16.50
C ASP A 108 38.59 -39.74 16.79
N ILE A 109 37.46 -39.06 16.60
CA ILE A 109 36.11 -39.61 16.80
C ILE A 109 35.37 -39.65 15.46
N SER A 110 34.80 -40.82 15.14
CA SER A 110 33.89 -40.99 14.00
C SER A 110 32.46 -41.25 14.47
N GLY A 111 31.48 -40.59 13.86
CA GLY A 111 30.07 -40.77 14.21
C GLY A 111 29.11 -40.30 13.12
N THR A 112 27.81 -40.38 13.41
CA THR A 112 26.75 -39.86 12.54
C THR A 112 25.87 -38.92 13.34
N LEU A 113 25.80 -37.67 12.91
CA LEU A 113 24.83 -36.69 13.41
C LEU A 113 23.59 -36.71 12.53
N LYS A 114 22.42 -36.67 13.17
CA LYS A 114 21.13 -36.61 12.48
C LYS A 114 20.39 -35.36 12.91
N PHE A 115 19.99 -34.55 11.94
CA PHE A 115 19.17 -33.37 12.16
C PHE A 115 17.74 -33.68 11.70
N ALA A 116 16.77 -33.60 12.60
CA ALA A 116 15.37 -33.73 12.24
C ALA A 116 14.86 -32.47 11.54
N LEU A 117 15.25 -31.30 12.07
CA LEU A 117 14.89 -30.00 11.55
C LEU A 117 15.99 -28.98 11.91
N ILE A 118 16.36 -28.15 10.94
CA ILE A 118 17.10 -26.91 11.16
C ILE A 118 16.18 -25.79 10.70
N SER A 119 15.87 -24.86 11.59
CA SER A 119 14.94 -23.76 11.31
C SER A 119 15.47 -22.47 11.89
N ILE A 120 15.30 -21.39 11.14
CA ILE A 120 15.54 -20.02 11.62
C ILE A 120 14.17 -19.41 11.87
N SER A 121 13.94 -18.94 13.09
CA SER A 121 12.70 -18.27 13.50
C SER A 121 13.02 -16.87 13.99
N GLY A 122 12.22 -15.89 13.57
CA GLY A 122 12.27 -14.52 14.10
C GLY A 122 11.04 -14.22 14.94
N ASP A 123 11.22 -13.49 16.04
CA ASP A 123 10.11 -13.06 16.88
C ASP A 123 9.47 -11.78 16.35
N ARG A 124 8.13 -11.76 16.36
CA ARG A 124 7.34 -10.55 16.06
C ARG A 124 7.30 -9.56 17.23
N TRP A 125 7.77 -10.01 18.39
CA TRP A 125 7.72 -9.32 19.66
C TRP A 125 9.11 -8.78 20.02
N ARG A 126 9.16 -7.51 20.44
CA ARG A 126 10.35 -6.88 21.01
C ARG A 126 10.22 -6.88 22.52
N ASN A 127 11.23 -7.41 23.19
CA ASN A 127 11.24 -7.54 24.64
C ASN A 127 11.86 -6.31 25.31
N TYR A 128 11.31 -5.93 26.46
CA TYR A 128 11.81 -4.88 27.34
C TYR A 128 11.70 -5.40 28.78
N ASP A 129 12.84 -5.63 29.43
CA ASP A 129 12.95 -6.10 30.82
C ASP A 129 12.12 -7.37 31.13
N ILE A 130 11.89 -8.20 30.10
CA ILE A 130 11.17 -9.48 30.19
C ILE A 130 11.77 -10.50 29.22
N GLU A 131 11.69 -11.78 29.56
CA GLU A 131 11.99 -12.86 28.63
C GLU A 131 10.72 -13.35 27.94
N SER A 132 10.80 -13.58 26.63
CA SER A 132 9.69 -14.13 25.86
C SER A 132 10.16 -15.31 25.00
N ARG A 133 9.29 -16.30 24.83
CA ARG A 133 9.54 -17.48 24.01
C ARG A 133 8.24 -17.88 23.31
N SER A 134 8.35 -18.19 22.02
CA SER A 134 7.29 -18.87 21.28
C SER A 134 7.29 -20.35 21.66
N VAL A 135 6.19 -20.85 22.24
CA VAL A 135 6.02 -22.26 22.66
C VAL A 135 4.89 -22.91 21.86
N ASN A 136 4.92 -24.24 21.70
CA ASN A 136 3.83 -24.97 21.06
C ASN A 136 3.64 -26.41 21.57
N SER A 137 2.44 -26.93 21.40
CA SER A 137 1.99 -28.23 21.94
C SER A 137 2.72 -29.46 21.40
N GLU A 138 3.43 -29.33 20.28
CA GLU A 138 4.16 -30.44 19.65
C GLU A 138 5.64 -30.45 20.07
N ASP A 139 6.29 -29.29 20.07
CA ASP A 139 7.73 -29.19 20.30
C ASP A 139 8.09 -28.89 21.77
N ASP A 140 7.12 -28.49 22.60
CA ASP A 140 7.32 -28.09 23.99
C ASP A 140 6.38 -28.88 24.91
N PRO A 141 6.78 -30.08 25.38
CA PRO A 141 5.91 -31.01 26.11
C PRO A 141 5.31 -30.46 27.41
N GLU A 142 5.92 -29.42 27.98
CA GLU A 142 5.43 -28.71 29.17
C GLU A 142 4.23 -27.79 28.88
N TYR A 143 3.98 -27.49 27.60
CA TYR A 143 2.89 -26.64 27.14
C TYR A 143 1.83 -27.51 26.45
N ASN A 144 0.69 -27.70 27.10
CA ASN A 144 -0.47 -28.37 26.49
C ASN A 144 -1.76 -27.60 26.81
N PRO A 145 -2.25 -26.75 25.90
CA PRO A 145 -3.44 -25.93 26.16
C PRO A 145 -4.73 -26.76 26.10
N PHE A 146 -4.71 -27.94 25.46
CA PHE A 146 -5.89 -28.80 25.30
C PHE A 146 -6.21 -29.65 26.54
N ASP A 147 -5.38 -29.60 27.58
CA ASP A 147 -5.73 -30.17 28.89
C ASP A 147 -6.73 -29.28 29.64
N ASP A 148 -6.90 -28.03 29.23
CA ASP A 148 -7.92 -27.11 29.74
C ASP A 148 -9.21 -27.23 28.89
N GLU A 149 -10.29 -27.66 29.54
CA GLU A 149 -11.59 -27.90 28.89
C GLU A 149 -12.15 -26.62 28.25
N ALA A 150 -12.00 -25.47 28.91
CA ALA A 150 -12.53 -24.21 28.39
C ALA A 150 -11.77 -23.74 27.14
N PHE A 151 -10.44 -23.92 27.13
CA PHE A 151 -9.64 -23.63 25.94
C PHE A 151 -9.96 -24.59 24.79
N LEU A 152 -10.10 -25.89 25.08
CA LEU A 152 -10.44 -26.90 24.08
C LEU A 152 -11.78 -26.62 23.41
N ASP A 153 -12.82 -26.33 24.20
CA ASP A 153 -14.16 -26.01 23.69
C ASP A 153 -14.14 -24.78 22.77
N TYR A 154 -13.41 -23.73 23.16
CA TYR A 154 -13.20 -22.56 22.32
C TYR A 154 -12.47 -22.90 21.02
N TYR A 155 -11.38 -23.66 21.11
CA TYR A 155 -10.57 -24.01 19.97
C TYR A 155 -11.41 -24.79 18.94
N GLU A 156 -12.19 -25.76 19.40
CA GLU A 156 -13.04 -26.56 18.51
C GLU A 156 -14.17 -25.74 17.89
N ALA A 157 -14.72 -24.77 18.62
CA ALA A 157 -15.71 -23.85 18.08
C ALA A 157 -15.13 -22.92 17.00
N MET A 158 -13.89 -22.44 17.19
CA MET A 158 -13.27 -21.45 16.31
C MET A 158 -12.56 -22.06 15.10
N TYR A 159 -11.80 -23.15 15.31
CA TYR A 159 -10.91 -23.75 14.32
C TYR A 159 -11.35 -25.16 13.89
N GLY A 160 -12.44 -25.67 14.46
CA GLY A 160 -12.87 -27.05 14.26
C GLY A 160 -12.03 -28.04 15.05
N ASN A 161 -12.16 -29.33 14.72
CA ASN A 161 -11.57 -30.44 15.48
C ASN A 161 -10.11 -30.20 15.91
N ALA A 162 -9.85 -30.29 17.22
CA ALA A 162 -8.54 -30.09 17.83
C ALA A 162 -7.57 -31.25 17.59
N ARG A 163 -8.05 -32.39 17.09
CA ARG A 163 -7.25 -33.56 16.74
C ARG A 163 -7.09 -33.75 15.24
N THR A 164 -5.97 -34.33 14.84
CA THR A 164 -5.72 -34.79 13.47
C THR A 164 -6.52 -36.07 13.19
N ALA A 165 -6.54 -36.51 11.93
CA ALA A 165 -7.21 -37.75 11.52
C ALA A 165 -6.62 -38.99 12.23
N GLU A 166 -5.35 -38.93 12.62
CA GLU A 166 -4.62 -39.95 13.36
C GLU A 166 -4.84 -39.88 14.88
N GLY A 167 -5.65 -38.95 15.37
CA GLY A 167 -6.00 -38.79 16.78
C GLY A 167 -4.99 -38.00 17.62
N LYS A 168 -3.96 -37.39 17.00
CA LYS A 168 -2.98 -36.53 17.70
C LYS A 168 -3.54 -35.12 17.89
N TRP A 169 -3.12 -34.41 18.93
CA TRP A 169 -3.42 -32.99 19.05
C TRP A 169 -2.81 -32.20 17.90
N LYS A 170 -3.55 -31.22 17.38
CA LYS A 170 -3.00 -30.26 16.42
C LYS A 170 -1.97 -29.38 17.11
N LYS A 171 -1.02 -28.88 16.32
CA LYS A 171 -0.03 -27.91 16.79
C LYS A 171 -0.74 -26.61 17.12
N GLU A 172 -0.60 -26.17 18.36
CA GLU A 172 -1.13 -24.91 18.87
C GLU A 172 -0.02 -24.21 19.65
N GLY A 173 0.08 -22.88 19.53
CA GLY A 173 1.21 -22.14 20.09
C GLY A 173 0.78 -20.92 20.88
N ALA A 174 1.61 -20.50 21.83
CA ALA A 174 1.41 -19.30 22.63
C ALA A 174 2.72 -18.53 22.83
N LEU A 175 2.58 -17.29 23.27
CA LEU A 175 3.68 -16.50 23.77
C LEU A 175 3.88 -16.77 25.26
N CYS A 176 4.98 -17.43 25.62
CA CYS A 176 5.42 -17.60 27.00
C CYS A 176 6.19 -16.35 27.42
N LEU A 177 5.76 -15.71 28.51
CA LEU A 177 6.41 -14.56 29.11
C LEU A 177 6.94 -14.96 30.48
N THR A 178 8.19 -14.60 30.77
CA THR A 178 8.86 -14.93 32.02
C THR A 178 9.52 -13.68 32.59
N LEU A 179 9.17 -13.35 33.84
CA LEU A 179 9.60 -12.12 34.51
C LEU A 179 10.20 -12.44 35.87
N ALA A 180 11.30 -11.75 36.18
CA ALA A 180 12.00 -11.87 37.44
C ALA A 180 11.15 -11.34 38.62
N PRO A 181 11.45 -11.75 39.87
CA PRO A 181 10.83 -11.20 41.08
C PRO A 181 10.92 -9.67 41.16
N GLU A 182 9.90 -9.03 41.73
CA GLU A 182 9.85 -7.56 41.95
C GLU A 182 10.10 -6.71 40.68
N GLY A 183 9.83 -7.27 39.50
CA GLY A 183 10.09 -6.66 38.20
C GLY A 183 8.86 -6.14 37.46
N GLU A 184 9.09 -5.31 36.46
CA GLU A 184 8.10 -4.93 35.44
C GLU A 184 8.77 -5.10 34.07
N GLY A 185 8.06 -5.68 33.12
CA GLY A 185 8.57 -5.84 31.76
C GLY A 185 7.44 -6.03 30.75
N TRP A 186 7.74 -5.84 29.48
CA TRP A 186 6.75 -5.97 28.42
C TRP A 186 7.33 -6.44 27.10
N VAL A 187 6.45 -7.02 26.30
CA VAL A 187 6.69 -7.33 24.90
C VAL A 187 5.86 -6.41 24.02
N GLN A 188 6.42 -5.99 22.90
CA GLN A 188 5.73 -5.10 21.95
C GLN A 188 5.82 -5.62 20.52
N GLN A 189 4.69 -5.68 19.84
CA GLN A 189 4.60 -5.84 18.40
C GLN A 189 4.31 -4.49 17.74
N THR A 190 4.94 -4.23 16.60
CA THR A 190 4.67 -3.04 15.77
C THR A 190 4.28 -3.50 14.38
N PHE A 191 3.10 -3.09 13.94
CA PHE A 191 2.54 -3.47 12.65
C PHE A 191 3.14 -2.61 11.53
N ALA A 192 3.39 -3.23 10.37
CA ALA A 192 3.93 -2.52 9.21
C ALA A 192 2.92 -1.52 8.61
N LYS A 193 1.62 -1.78 8.76
CA LYS A 193 0.51 -0.91 8.38
C LYS A 193 -0.46 -0.78 9.55
N PRO A 194 -1.15 0.36 9.69
CA PRO A 194 -2.20 0.48 10.67
C PRO A 194 -3.37 -0.44 10.33
N TYR A 195 -4.01 -0.98 11.37
CA TYR A 195 -5.27 -1.70 11.28
C TYR A 195 -6.44 -0.82 11.72
N ASP A 196 -7.59 -1.06 11.11
CA ASP A 196 -8.87 -0.45 11.46
C ASP A 196 -9.74 -1.50 12.17
N TYR A 197 -10.08 -1.22 13.43
CA TYR A 197 -10.86 -2.07 14.31
C TYR A 197 -12.28 -1.54 14.53
N THR A 198 -12.69 -0.50 13.81
CA THR A 198 -13.97 0.22 14.01
C THR A 198 -15.19 -0.68 13.80
N ASP A 199 -15.07 -1.70 12.95
CA ASP A 199 -16.11 -2.68 12.67
C ASP A 199 -16.33 -3.69 13.80
N TYR A 200 -15.49 -3.73 14.84
CA TYR A 200 -15.58 -4.73 15.90
C TYR A 200 -16.00 -4.09 17.23
N LYS A 201 -16.59 -4.89 18.12
CA LYS A 201 -17.03 -4.41 19.43
C LYS A 201 -16.24 -4.97 20.60
N THR A 202 -15.60 -6.11 20.43
CA THR A 202 -14.94 -6.83 21.53
C THR A 202 -13.53 -7.27 21.14
N LEU A 203 -12.55 -7.01 22.01
CA LEU A 203 -11.21 -7.56 21.96
C LEU A 203 -11.13 -8.77 22.89
N ASN A 204 -10.65 -9.89 22.37
CA ASN A 204 -10.51 -11.16 23.09
C ASN A 204 -9.04 -11.57 23.13
N PHE A 205 -8.63 -12.17 24.24
CA PHE A 205 -7.31 -12.78 24.38
C PHE A 205 -7.33 -13.86 25.46
N TRP A 206 -6.52 -14.90 25.28
CA TRP A 206 -6.37 -16.00 26.24
C TRP A 206 -5.14 -15.79 27.10
N ILE A 207 -5.31 -15.96 28.42
CA ILE A 207 -4.22 -15.89 29.39
C ILE A 207 -4.23 -17.14 30.25
N TRP A 208 -3.06 -17.74 30.42
CA TRP A 208 -2.83 -18.76 31.43
C TRP A 208 -2.20 -18.15 32.67
N GLY A 209 -2.80 -18.41 33.84
CA GLY A 209 -2.30 -17.98 35.14
C GLY A 209 -1.77 -19.13 36.00
N ASP A 210 -0.85 -18.82 36.91
CA ASP A 210 -0.29 -19.76 37.89
C ASP A 210 -0.74 -19.48 39.34
N GLU A 211 -1.76 -18.62 39.52
CA GLU A 211 -2.35 -18.21 40.81
C GLU A 211 -1.41 -17.38 41.72
N LYS A 212 -0.39 -16.70 41.16
CA LYS A 212 0.52 -15.84 41.95
C LYS A 212 0.13 -14.36 42.00
N GLU A 213 -1.11 -14.03 41.66
CA GLU A 213 -1.67 -12.67 41.73
C GLU A 213 -0.92 -11.64 40.85
N GLU A 214 -0.54 -12.02 39.64
CA GLU A 214 0.22 -11.14 38.75
C GLU A 214 -0.63 -10.07 38.08
N ASP A 215 -0.06 -8.89 37.86
CA ASP A 215 -0.73 -7.82 37.10
C ASP A 215 -0.31 -7.89 35.64
N PHE A 216 -1.27 -8.25 34.77
CA PHE A 216 -1.11 -8.21 33.33
C PHE A 216 -1.76 -6.97 32.73
N GLN A 217 -1.11 -6.39 31.73
CA GLN A 217 -1.60 -5.22 31.02
C GLN A 217 -1.50 -5.40 29.51
N LEU A 218 -2.60 -5.17 28.81
CA LEU A 218 -2.63 -5.10 27.35
C LEU A 218 -2.85 -3.66 26.91
N ARG A 219 -1.95 -3.14 26.09
CA ARG A 219 -2.06 -1.82 25.43
C ARG A 219 -2.14 -1.97 23.92
N ILE A 220 -3.04 -1.22 23.31
CA ILE A 220 -3.24 -1.21 21.86
C ILE A 220 -3.52 0.20 21.35
N GLY A 221 -2.84 0.63 20.28
CA GLY A 221 -3.00 1.99 19.78
C GLY A 221 -2.02 2.35 18.67
N SER A 222 -1.97 3.63 18.30
CA SER A 222 -0.99 4.16 17.35
C SER A 222 0.40 4.27 18.00
N GLU A 223 0.45 4.57 19.31
CA GLU A 223 1.68 4.62 20.11
C GLU A 223 1.42 4.17 21.56
N VAL A 224 1.95 3.01 21.97
CA VAL A 224 1.68 2.38 23.29
C VAL A 224 2.67 2.77 24.40
N ARG A 225 3.47 3.82 24.18
CA ARG A 225 4.38 4.39 25.20
C ARG A 225 3.58 5.18 26.24
N GLN A 226 4.16 5.47 27.40
CA GLN A 226 3.44 6.05 28.55
C GLN A 226 2.68 7.36 28.23
N ALA A 227 3.25 8.21 27.37
CA ALA A 227 2.64 9.47 26.91
C ALA A 227 2.02 9.39 25.50
N GLY A 228 1.86 8.18 24.96
CA GLY A 228 1.31 7.94 23.63
C GLY A 228 -0.22 7.83 23.60
N ASP A 229 -0.72 7.54 22.41
CA ASP A 229 -2.15 7.37 22.11
C ASP A 229 -2.51 5.89 22.07
N TYR A 230 -3.11 5.39 23.16
CA TYR A 230 -3.50 3.98 23.27
C TYR A 230 -4.70 3.71 24.18
N TYR A 231 -5.32 2.57 23.95
CA TYR A 231 -6.29 1.93 24.82
C TYR A 231 -5.58 0.88 25.68
N GLN A 232 -6.07 0.68 26.90
CA GLN A 232 -5.47 -0.23 27.88
C GLN A 232 -6.52 -1.08 28.59
N LYS A 233 -6.18 -2.35 28.83
CA LYS A 233 -6.83 -3.22 29.80
C LYS A 233 -5.82 -3.73 30.80
N GLU A 234 -6.14 -3.62 32.08
CA GLU A 234 -5.43 -4.27 33.18
C GLU A 234 -6.24 -5.47 33.66
N VAL A 235 -5.53 -6.54 33.98
CA VAL A 235 -6.07 -7.83 34.41
C VAL A 235 -5.20 -8.33 35.56
N LYS A 236 -5.80 -8.48 36.73
CA LYS A 236 -5.17 -9.19 37.84
C LYS A 236 -5.39 -10.69 37.66
N ILE A 237 -4.32 -11.46 37.61
CA ILE A 237 -4.33 -12.91 37.38
C ILE A 237 -4.33 -13.62 38.73
N ASP A 238 -5.53 -13.87 39.26
CA ASP A 238 -5.77 -14.55 40.54
C ASP A 238 -6.33 -15.97 40.36
N TRP A 239 -6.04 -16.61 39.22
CA TRP A 239 -6.52 -17.94 38.89
C TRP A 239 -5.41 -18.84 38.34
N GLN A 240 -5.67 -20.14 38.37
CA GLN A 240 -4.86 -21.17 37.73
C GLN A 240 -5.54 -21.63 36.42
N GLY A 241 -4.76 -21.83 35.35
CA GLY A 241 -5.27 -22.36 34.08
C GLY A 241 -5.61 -21.29 33.05
N TRP A 242 -6.21 -21.71 31.92
CA TRP A 242 -6.54 -20.81 30.82
C TRP A 242 -7.85 -20.06 31.07
N ARG A 243 -7.84 -18.76 30.77
CA ARG A 243 -9.04 -17.92 30.82
C ARG A 243 -9.07 -16.97 29.64
N MET A 244 -10.23 -16.91 28.98
CA MET A 244 -10.50 -15.92 27.95
C MET A 244 -10.90 -14.59 28.59
N MET A 245 -10.22 -13.53 28.19
CA MET A 245 -10.57 -12.16 28.50
C MET A 245 -11.32 -11.56 27.32
N SER A 246 -12.61 -11.27 27.50
CA SER A 246 -13.43 -10.56 26.51
C SER A 246 -13.70 -9.14 27.00
N VAL A 247 -13.18 -8.16 26.27
CA VAL A 247 -13.21 -6.75 26.67
C VAL A 247 -13.93 -5.95 25.59
N PRO A 248 -15.10 -5.36 25.89
CA PRO A 248 -15.73 -4.41 24.99
C PRO A 248 -14.78 -3.24 24.70
N LEU A 249 -14.59 -2.90 23.43
CA LEU A 249 -13.67 -1.82 23.02
C LEU A 249 -14.05 -0.49 23.67
N ALA A 250 -15.34 -0.26 23.89
CA ALA A 250 -15.87 0.92 24.57
C ALA A 250 -15.49 1.01 26.06
N GLU A 251 -15.13 -0.11 26.70
CA GLU A 251 -14.75 -0.18 28.12
C GLU A 251 -13.23 -0.10 28.33
N MET A 252 -12.43 -0.07 27.26
CA MET A 252 -10.99 0.05 27.39
C MET A 252 -10.58 1.42 27.91
N THR A 253 -9.59 1.44 28.81
CA THR A 253 -9.08 2.69 29.39
C THR A 253 -8.32 3.48 28.33
N ARG A 254 -8.79 4.70 28.03
CA ARG A 254 -8.19 5.58 27.02
C ARG A 254 -7.07 6.45 27.60
N ARG A 255 -5.93 6.52 26.90
CA ARG A 255 -4.79 7.41 27.19
C ARG A 255 -4.41 8.18 25.93
N GLY A 256 -4.30 9.50 26.02
CA GLY A 256 -4.09 10.36 24.85
C GLY A 256 -5.36 10.49 23.99
N ASN A 257 -5.18 10.56 22.67
CA ASN A 257 -6.25 10.58 21.67
C ASN A 257 -6.16 9.40 20.67
N PRO A 258 -6.27 8.15 21.14
CA PRO A 258 -6.22 6.99 20.27
C PRO A 258 -7.47 6.89 19.39
N SER A 259 -7.32 6.19 18.27
CA SER A 259 -8.38 5.88 17.32
C SER A 259 -8.35 4.39 16.95
N TRP A 260 -9.54 3.77 16.88
CA TRP A 260 -9.71 2.41 16.40
C TRP A 260 -9.41 2.25 14.91
N GLU A 261 -9.41 3.33 14.13
CA GLU A 261 -9.06 3.33 12.70
C GLU A 261 -7.55 3.23 12.45
N ASN A 262 -6.72 3.44 13.48
CA ASN A 262 -5.27 3.56 13.34
C ASN A 262 -4.50 2.82 14.44
N ILE A 263 -4.69 1.51 14.50
CA ILE A 263 -3.96 0.63 15.42
C ILE A 263 -2.63 0.19 14.81
N ARG A 264 -1.51 0.58 15.42
CA ARG A 264 -0.14 0.28 14.92
C ARG A 264 0.70 -0.56 15.86
N GLN A 265 0.37 -0.57 17.13
CA GLN A 265 1.18 -1.20 18.16
C GLN A 265 0.29 -1.98 19.13
N LEU A 266 0.82 -3.12 19.57
CA LEU A 266 0.26 -3.98 20.60
C LEU A 266 1.37 -4.25 21.63
N ARG A 267 1.07 -4.09 22.91
CA ARG A 267 2.01 -4.36 24.00
C ARG A 267 1.33 -5.17 25.08
N ALA A 268 1.96 -6.27 25.47
CA ALA A 268 1.59 -7.06 26.63
C ALA A 268 2.67 -6.85 27.69
N GLY A 269 2.28 -6.27 28.83
CA GLY A 269 3.15 -5.99 29.97
C GLY A 269 2.74 -6.81 31.18
N ILE A 270 3.71 -7.11 32.03
CA ILE A 270 3.50 -7.82 33.27
C ILE A 270 4.25 -7.07 34.38
N LYS A 271 3.62 -6.97 35.54
CA LYS A 271 4.26 -6.51 36.77
C LYS A 271 4.22 -7.64 37.80
N ASN A 272 5.39 -8.00 38.29
CA ASN A 272 5.58 -9.03 39.28
C ASN A 272 5.84 -8.38 40.65
N GLU A 273 4.86 -8.44 41.55
CA GLU A 273 5.04 -8.01 42.94
C GLU A 273 5.47 -9.15 43.86
N SER A 274 5.58 -10.37 43.33
CA SER A 274 5.95 -11.57 44.11
C SER A 274 7.48 -11.74 44.21
N SER A 275 7.90 -12.54 45.18
CA SER A 275 9.30 -12.95 45.37
C SER A 275 9.76 -14.07 44.43
N ASP A 276 8.84 -14.62 43.62
CA ASP A 276 9.11 -15.74 42.73
C ASP A 276 9.13 -15.29 41.28
N TRP A 277 9.79 -16.09 40.44
CA TRP A 277 9.64 -15.93 39.00
C TRP A 277 8.22 -16.26 38.59
N ILE A 278 7.66 -15.43 37.71
CA ILE A 278 6.32 -15.63 37.17
C ILE A 278 6.41 -16.05 35.71
N LYS A 279 5.45 -16.89 35.30
CA LYS A 279 5.35 -17.39 33.94
C LYS A 279 3.90 -17.29 33.48
N ILE A 280 3.68 -16.50 32.44
CA ILE A 280 2.35 -16.31 31.84
C ILE A 280 2.39 -16.79 30.39
N TYR A 281 1.34 -17.47 29.95
CA TYR A 281 1.13 -17.73 28.53
C TYR A 281 0.02 -16.82 28.00
N LEU A 282 0.32 -16.11 26.91
CA LEU A 282 -0.64 -15.29 26.16
C LEU A 282 -0.91 -15.98 24.83
N ASN A 283 -2.19 -16.26 24.55
CA ASN A 283 -2.61 -16.89 23.31
C ASN A 283 -3.78 -16.11 22.67
N ASP A 284 -3.99 -16.34 21.37
CA ASP A 284 -5.15 -15.95 20.57
C ASP A 284 -5.74 -14.58 20.89
N ILE A 285 -5.11 -13.53 20.34
CA ILE A 285 -5.59 -12.15 20.43
C ILE A 285 -6.43 -11.86 19.18
N PHE A 286 -7.74 -11.70 19.34
CA PHE A 286 -8.66 -11.54 18.21
C PHE A 286 -9.84 -10.60 18.52
N LEU A 287 -10.44 -10.07 17.46
CA LEU A 287 -11.61 -9.21 17.54
C LEU A 287 -12.89 -10.01 17.26
N SER A 288 -13.98 -9.66 17.93
CA SER A 288 -15.30 -10.28 17.72
C SER A 288 -16.42 -9.24 17.76
N GLU A 289 -17.65 -9.74 17.60
CA GLU A 289 -18.88 -8.93 17.62
C GLU A 289 -18.87 -7.80 16.58
N VAL A 290 -18.82 -8.18 15.30
CA VAL A 290 -18.85 -7.23 14.19
C VAL A 290 -20.10 -6.35 14.28
N GLY A 291 -19.92 -5.04 14.14
CA GLY A 291 -20.98 -4.06 14.04
C GLY A 291 -21.80 -4.27 12.78
N GLU A 292 -23.10 -4.43 12.94
CA GLU A 292 -24.03 -4.35 11.82
C GLU A 292 -24.26 -2.88 11.49
N SER A 293 -23.92 -2.48 10.26
CA SER A 293 -24.23 -1.16 9.70
C SER A 293 -25.29 -1.31 8.61
N GLN A 294 -26.28 -0.40 8.60
CA GLN A 294 -27.37 -0.40 7.62
C GLN A 294 -27.48 0.97 6.96
N GLY A 295 -26.83 1.13 5.82
CA GLY A 295 -27.01 2.30 4.99
C GLY A 295 -28.11 2.19 3.94
N LEU A 296 -28.44 3.32 3.35
CA LEU A 296 -29.47 3.54 2.36
C LEU A 296 -28.91 4.31 1.16
N ALA A 297 -29.15 3.75 -0.03
CA ALA A 297 -28.88 4.40 -1.30
C ALA A 297 -30.19 4.67 -2.05
N LYS A 298 -30.37 5.92 -2.49
CA LYS A 298 -31.49 6.36 -3.33
C LYS A 298 -30.96 6.88 -4.65
N GLY A 299 -31.62 6.49 -5.74
CA GLY A 299 -31.26 6.94 -7.09
C GLY A 299 -32.51 7.17 -7.94
N PHE A 300 -32.52 8.26 -8.69
CA PHE A 300 -33.53 8.56 -9.68
C PHE A 300 -32.88 9.08 -10.96
N SER A 301 -33.31 8.57 -12.11
CA SER A 301 -32.86 9.03 -13.42
C SER A 301 -34.05 9.26 -14.32
N LEU A 302 -34.14 10.44 -14.93
CA LEU A 302 -35.15 10.82 -15.88
C LEU A 302 -34.49 11.16 -17.22
N GLN A 303 -34.93 10.50 -18.27
CA GLN A 303 -34.48 10.78 -19.63
C GLN A 303 -35.70 11.08 -20.51
N GLY A 304 -35.59 12.11 -21.34
CA GLY A 304 -36.65 12.46 -22.28
C GLY A 304 -36.11 13.15 -23.53
N ALA A 305 -36.90 13.09 -24.60
CA ALA A 305 -36.62 13.79 -25.85
C ALA A 305 -37.91 14.31 -26.46
N LEU A 306 -37.85 15.49 -27.08
CA LEU A 306 -38.94 16.09 -27.84
C LEU A 306 -38.48 16.19 -29.29
N GLY A 307 -38.62 15.09 -30.04
CA GLY A 307 -38.14 14.96 -31.41
C GLY A 307 -36.62 15.04 -31.53
N THR A 308 -36.12 15.49 -32.68
CA THR A 308 -34.69 15.74 -32.90
C THR A 308 -34.11 17.01 -32.22
N PRO A 309 -34.86 18.10 -31.98
CA PRO A 309 -34.26 19.34 -31.51
C PRO A 309 -34.02 19.40 -30.00
N PHE A 310 -34.55 18.49 -29.19
CA PHE A 310 -34.35 18.56 -27.73
C PHE A 310 -34.25 17.18 -27.09
N SER A 311 -33.25 17.02 -26.22
CA SER A 311 -33.10 15.86 -25.34
C SER A 311 -32.55 16.29 -23.99
N PHE A 312 -32.93 15.58 -22.93
CA PHE A 312 -32.39 15.81 -21.61
C PHE A 312 -32.21 14.51 -20.82
N ILE A 313 -31.28 14.55 -19.86
CA ILE A 313 -31.02 13.50 -18.88
C ILE A 313 -30.83 14.20 -17.54
N ALA A 314 -31.69 13.92 -16.57
CA ALA A 314 -31.55 14.37 -15.19
C ALA A 314 -31.28 13.18 -14.28
N GLN A 315 -30.32 13.29 -13.36
CA GLN A 315 -29.94 12.23 -12.43
C GLN A 315 -29.83 12.79 -11.02
N TYR A 316 -30.32 12.02 -10.06
CA TYR A 316 -30.16 12.23 -8.63
C TYR A 316 -29.67 10.93 -8.01
N LYS A 317 -28.61 10.99 -7.21
CA LYS A 317 -28.11 9.87 -6.42
C LYS A 317 -27.75 10.38 -5.04
N GLU A 318 -28.15 9.65 -4.01
CA GLU A 318 -27.82 9.91 -2.62
C GLU A 318 -27.45 8.57 -1.98
N VAL A 319 -26.30 8.54 -1.35
CA VAL A 319 -25.75 7.39 -0.64
C VAL A 319 -25.35 7.92 0.72
N ASP A 320 -25.84 7.34 1.79
CA ASP A 320 -25.38 7.69 3.14
C ASP A 320 -24.00 7.09 3.43
N ASP A 321 -23.41 7.54 4.53
CA ASP A 321 -22.08 7.16 5.03
C ASP A 321 -22.02 5.72 5.55
N GLU A 322 -23.16 5.16 5.94
CA GLU A 322 -23.29 3.77 6.41
C GLU A 322 -23.51 2.76 5.26
N PHE A 323 -23.73 3.22 4.02
CA PHE A 323 -24.00 2.32 2.90
C PHE A 323 -22.72 1.65 2.40
N GLN A 324 -22.58 0.37 2.73
CA GLN A 324 -21.50 -0.48 2.23
C GLN A 324 -21.96 -1.29 1.01
N SER A 325 -21.14 -1.31 -0.05
CA SER A 325 -21.39 -2.17 -1.22
C SER A 325 -20.56 -3.44 -1.14
N LEU A 326 -21.00 -4.53 -1.78
CA LEU A 326 -20.30 -5.83 -1.75
C LEU A 326 -18.83 -5.79 -2.22
N MET A 327 -18.41 -4.76 -2.95
CA MET A 327 -17.04 -4.63 -3.47
C MET A 327 -16.31 -3.36 -3.04
N ALA A 328 -16.97 -2.46 -2.30
CA ALA A 328 -16.36 -1.21 -1.88
C ALA A 328 -17.04 -0.72 -0.62
N SER A 329 -16.21 -0.44 0.39
CA SER A 329 -16.62 0.30 1.57
C SER A 329 -16.29 1.78 1.43
N SER A 330 -17.24 2.65 1.77
CA SER A 330 -16.97 4.09 1.86
C SER A 330 -17.73 4.68 3.02
N TRP A 331 -17.02 5.13 4.05
CA TRP A 331 -17.55 5.84 5.21
C TRP A 331 -17.87 7.32 4.91
N GLN A 332 -18.27 7.61 3.66
CA GLN A 332 -18.54 8.96 3.18
C GLN A 332 -19.87 8.99 2.44
N GLY A 333 -20.80 9.76 2.99
CA GLY A 333 -22.06 10.05 2.32
C GLY A 333 -21.81 10.86 1.05
N THR A 334 -22.47 10.50 -0.04
CA THR A 334 -22.33 11.18 -1.33
C THR A 334 -23.71 11.52 -1.89
N ARG A 335 -23.89 12.79 -2.25
CA ARG A 335 -25.07 13.26 -2.99
C ARG A 335 -24.65 13.84 -4.34
N LEU A 336 -25.24 13.34 -5.42
CA LEU A 336 -24.98 13.79 -6.79
C LEU A 336 -26.30 14.19 -7.44
N THR A 337 -26.38 15.42 -7.94
CA THR A 337 -27.43 15.87 -8.85
C THR A 337 -26.80 16.28 -10.17
N SER A 338 -27.31 15.81 -11.30
CA SER A 338 -26.84 16.27 -12.61
C SER A 338 -27.96 16.43 -13.61
N LEU A 339 -27.75 17.33 -14.57
CA LEU A 339 -28.65 17.63 -15.66
C LEU A 339 -27.83 17.83 -16.94
N ARG A 340 -28.16 17.08 -17.97
CA ARG A 340 -27.66 17.27 -19.32
C ARG A 340 -28.82 17.63 -20.22
N MET A 341 -28.65 18.67 -21.02
CA MET A 341 -29.62 19.10 -22.03
C MET A 341 -28.90 19.30 -23.36
N ASN A 342 -29.46 18.78 -24.44
CA ASN A 342 -29.02 19.11 -25.80
C ASN A 342 -30.20 19.75 -26.54
N LEU A 343 -29.96 20.92 -27.11
CA LEU A 343 -30.94 21.70 -27.87
C LEU A 343 -30.35 21.99 -29.26
N SER A 344 -31.00 21.53 -30.31
CA SER A 344 -30.62 21.74 -31.72
C SER A 344 -31.82 22.32 -32.47
N PRO A 345 -32.24 23.56 -32.17
CA PRO A 345 -33.42 24.15 -32.78
C PRO A 345 -33.20 24.36 -34.28
N LEU A 346 -31.94 24.57 -34.68
CA LEU A 346 -31.45 24.58 -36.05
C LEU A 346 -30.34 23.53 -36.16
N LYS A 347 -30.35 22.72 -37.23
CA LYS A 347 -29.35 21.64 -37.43
C LYS A 347 -27.90 22.13 -37.43
N PHE A 348 -27.69 23.37 -37.85
CA PHE A 348 -26.38 24.00 -37.91
C PHE A 348 -25.96 24.70 -36.61
N LEU A 349 -26.81 24.74 -35.57
CA LEU A 349 -26.51 25.43 -34.32
C LEU A 349 -26.91 24.59 -33.08
N PRO A 350 -26.32 23.41 -32.86
CA PRO A 350 -26.54 22.66 -31.62
C PRO A 350 -25.91 23.36 -30.41
N LEU A 351 -26.70 23.42 -29.34
CA LEU A 351 -26.35 23.85 -28.00
C LEU A 351 -26.40 22.63 -27.07
N SER A 352 -25.41 22.48 -26.21
CA SER A 352 -25.46 21.54 -25.09
C SER A 352 -25.15 22.24 -23.77
N TYR A 353 -25.90 21.88 -22.75
CA TYR A 353 -25.72 22.32 -21.38
C TYR A 353 -25.54 21.10 -20.49
N TYR A 354 -24.58 21.17 -19.59
CA TYR A 354 -24.37 20.18 -18.55
C TYR A 354 -24.20 20.89 -17.22
N TRP A 355 -24.86 20.37 -16.20
CA TRP A 355 -24.73 20.82 -14.83
C TRP A 355 -24.60 19.60 -13.93
N SER A 356 -23.71 19.69 -12.95
CA SER A 356 -23.63 18.72 -11.86
C SER A 356 -23.27 19.40 -10.57
N ARG A 357 -23.86 18.92 -9.48
CA ARG A 357 -23.51 19.26 -8.11
C ARG A 357 -23.30 17.97 -7.33
N LYS A 358 -22.10 17.82 -6.76
CA LYS A 358 -21.71 16.70 -5.92
C LYS A 358 -21.42 17.23 -4.52
N GLU A 359 -21.96 16.58 -3.51
CA GLU A 359 -21.74 16.88 -2.10
C GLU A 359 -21.19 15.61 -1.45
N ASN A 360 -20.03 15.69 -0.81
CA ASN A 360 -19.48 14.61 -0.01
C ASN A 360 -19.55 15.03 1.45
N SER A 361 -20.16 14.22 2.30
CA SER A 361 -20.15 14.37 3.76
C SER A 361 -19.27 13.27 4.34
N GLY A 362 -18.15 13.67 4.94
CA GLY A 362 -17.39 12.78 5.81
C GLY A 362 -17.72 13.13 7.26
N ASN A 363 -17.91 12.13 8.11
CA ASN A 363 -17.78 12.34 9.54
C ASN A 363 -16.27 12.40 9.82
N SER A 364 -15.69 13.60 9.96
CA SER A 364 -14.44 13.71 10.69
C SER A 364 -14.77 13.51 12.17
N LEU A 365 -14.74 12.25 12.63
CA LEU A 365 -14.69 11.97 14.07
C LEU A 365 -13.27 12.27 14.56
N SER A 366 -12.82 13.52 14.40
CA SER A 366 -11.77 14.06 15.26
C SER A 366 -12.38 14.16 16.64
N GLY A 367 -12.03 13.19 17.50
CA GLY A 367 -12.47 13.12 18.88
C GLY A 367 -12.11 14.39 19.64
N ALA A 368 -13.04 15.34 19.71
CA ALA A 368 -13.03 16.46 20.62
C ALA A 368 -14.45 17.00 20.80
N LEU A 369 -14.92 16.92 22.05
CA LEU A 369 -16.00 17.72 22.66
C LEU A 369 -17.41 17.56 22.08
N LEU A 370 -18.25 16.91 22.89
CA LEU A 370 -19.65 17.30 23.01
C LEU A 370 -19.71 18.82 23.25
N GLU A 371 -20.56 19.49 22.48
CA GLU A 371 -20.82 20.95 22.47
C GLU A 371 -19.80 21.82 21.72
N SER A 372 -19.66 21.61 20.42
CA SER A 372 -19.51 22.74 19.49
C SER A 372 -20.33 22.45 18.23
N GLU A 373 -20.99 23.47 17.69
CA GLU A 373 -21.88 23.37 16.52
C GLU A 373 -21.21 22.55 15.43
N ALA A 374 -21.91 21.53 14.92
CA ALA A 374 -21.47 20.71 13.80
C ALA A 374 -21.17 21.63 12.61
N VAL A 375 -19.91 22.02 12.44
CA VAL A 375 -19.43 22.63 11.22
C VAL A 375 -19.52 21.51 10.19
N SER A 376 -20.47 21.66 9.28
CA SER A 376 -20.71 20.71 8.21
C SER A 376 -19.46 20.59 7.34
N ASP A 377 -18.65 19.55 7.54
CA ASP A 377 -17.52 19.11 6.69
C ASP A 377 -18.00 18.57 5.33
N LYS A 378 -18.88 19.31 4.68
CA LYS A 378 -19.43 18.98 3.37
C LYS A 378 -18.57 19.62 2.31
N VAL A 379 -17.85 18.79 1.56
CA VAL A 379 -17.16 19.23 0.34
C VAL A 379 -18.18 19.31 -0.78
N ILE A 380 -18.33 20.50 -1.37
CA ILE A 380 -19.29 20.74 -2.46
C ILE A 380 -18.51 21.01 -3.75
N GLU A 381 -18.80 20.23 -4.79
CA GLU A 381 -18.29 20.43 -6.15
C GLU A 381 -19.45 20.74 -7.09
N GLU A 382 -19.47 21.94 -7.68
CA GLU A 382 -20.42 22.32 -8.71
C GLU A 382 -19.72 22.54 -10.05
N LYS A 383 -20.29 21.99 -11.12
CA LYS A 383 -19.76 22.11 -12.48
C LYS A 383 -20.88 22.49 -13.45
N LYS A 384 -20.62 23.48 -14.31
CA LYS A 384 -21.51 23.96 -15.39
C LYS A 384 -20.72 24.01 -16.68
N GLU A 385 -21.18 23.30 -17.72
CA GLU A 385 -20.62 23.38 -19.06
C GLU A 385 -21.69 23.87 -20.05
N TYR A 386 -21.30 24.81 -20.90
CA TYR A 386 -22.08 25.32 -22.02
C TYR A 386 -21.26 25.10 -23.28
N LYS A 387 -21.87 24.52 -24.31
CA LYS A 387 -21.22 24.34 -25.61
C LYS A 387 -22.17 24.74 -26.71
N LEU A 388 -21.75 25.70 -27.53
CA LEU A 388 -22.42 26.11 -28.75
C LEU A 388 -21.56 25.69 -29.94
N SER A 389 -22.13 24.97 -30.90
CA SER A 389 -21.41 24.59 -32.13
C SER A 389 -22.14 25.15 -33.34
N PHE A 390 -21.41 25.74 -34.27
CA PHE A 390 -21.90 26.19 -35.56
C PHE A 390 -21.40 25.22 -36.63
N LEU A 391 -22.30 24.37 -37.13
CA LEU A 391 -22.02 23.26 -38.06
C LEU A 391 -22.47 23.58 -39.49
N SER A 392 -22.26 24.82 -39.93
CA SER A 392 -22.52 25.25 -41.30
C SER A 392 -21.44 24.76 -42.27
N SER A 393 -21.72 24.81 -43.58
CA SER A 393 -20.75 24.51 -44.64
C SER A 393 -19.58 25.49 -44.70
N TRP A 394 -19.65 26.63 -44.01
CA TRP A 394 -18.63 27.68 -43.94
C TRP A 394 -18.55 28.27 -42.52
N PRO A 395 -17.36 28.69 -42.09
CA PRO A 395 -16.48 27.97 -41.16
C PRO A 395 -17.20 27.36 -39.93
N GLN A 396 -16.69 26.23 -39.42
CA GLN A 396 -17.19 25.63 -38.19
C GLN A 396 -16.62 26.36 -36.98
N ALA A 397 -17.47 26.74 -36.05
CA ALA A 397 -17.06 27.40 -34.81
C ALA A 397 -17.64 26.67 -33.61
N ILE A 398 -16.82 26.43 -32.58
CA ILE A 398 -17.26 25.82 -31.32
C ILE A 398 -16.85 26.74 -30.19
N PHE A 399 -17.83 27.16 -29.40
CA PHE A 399 -17.65 27.92 -28.17
C PHE A 399 -17.97 27.00 -26.99
N LYS A 400 -17.05 26.89 -26.04
CA LYS A 400 -17.24 26.17 -24.79
C LYS A 400 -16.95 27.11 -23.62
N LEU A 401 -17.82 27.07 -22.62
CA LEU A 401 -17.65 27.70 -21.33
C LEU A 401 -17.82 26.62 -20.27
N GLU A 402 -16.86 26.48 -19.38
CA GLU A 402 -16.91 25.57 -18.24
C GLU A 402 -16.65 26.37 -16.97
N ASN A 403 -17.54 26.27 -15.99
CA ASN A 403 -17.36 26.85 -14.66
C ASN A 403 -17.33 25.71 -13.65
N ARG A 404 -16.27 25.64 -12.85
CA ARG A 404 -16.13 24.71 -11.73
C ARG A 404 -16.02 25.51 -10.45
N PHE A 405 -16.72 25.07 -9.42
CA PHE A 405 -16.67 25.64 -8.08
C PHE A 405 -16.49 24.51 -7.08
N THR A 406 -15.55 24.67 -6.16
CA THR A 406 -15.29 23.73 -5.08
C THR A 406 -15.27 24.50 -3.76
N ASP A 407 -16.06 24.04 -2.79
CA ASP A 407 -16.07 24.54 -1.41
C ASP A 407 -15.62 23.40 -0.50
N ASP A 408 -14.45 23.53 0.11
CA ASP A 408 -13.87 22.57 1.06
C ASP A 408 -13.64 23.26 2.41
N PRO A 409 -14.61 23.17 3.34
CA PRO A 409 -14.51 23.76 4.67
C PRO A 409 -13.34 23.20 5.48
N SER A 410 -12.99 21.92 5.30
CA SER A 410 -11.93 21.24 6.07
C SER A 410 -10.55 21.82 5.79
N ARG A 411 -10.33 22.27 4.55
CA ARG A 411 -9.11 22.98 4.13
C ARG A 411 -9.26 24.50 4.24
N GLY A 412 -10.47 25.00 4.47
CA GLY A 412 -10.80 26.42 4.44
C GLY A 412 -10.63 27.04 3.04
N ILE A 413 -10.81 26.24 1.98
CA ILE A 413 -10.55 26.64 0.59
C ILE A 413 -11.86 26.74 -0.19
N LYS A 414 -12.03 27.86 -0.90
CA LYS A 414 -13.02 28.01 -1.98
C LYS A 414 -12.31 28.24 -3.29
N GLU A 415 -12.45 27.30 -4.22
CA GLU A 415 -11.85 27.40 -5.54
C GLU A 415 -12.93 27.67 -6.59
N LYS A 416 -12.64 28.60 -7.52
CA LYS A 416 -13.45 28.83 -8.71
C LYS A 416 -12.57 28.79 -9.95
N GLU A 417 -12.92 27.95 -10.91
CA GLU A 417 -12.23 27.82 -12.19
C GLU A 417 -13.21 28.08 -13.34
N ASP A 418 -12.94 29.10 -14.14
CA ASP A 418 -13.71 29.44 -15.34
C ASP A 418 -12.84 29.19 -16.59
N THR A 419 -13.23 28.25 -17.46
CA THR A 419 -12.55 27.93 -18.72
C THR A 419 -13.39 28.36 -19.92
N TYR A 420 -12.83 29.23 -20.74
CA TYR A 420 -13.39 29.73 -21.99
C TYR A 420 -12.60 29.13 -23.14
N ARG A 421 -13.25 28.44 -24.08
CA ARG A 421 -12.59 27.89 -25.26
C ARG A 421 -13.35 28.23 -26.54
N VAL A 422 -12.62 28.78 -27.49
CA VAL A 422 -13.10 29.08 -28.85
C VAL A 422 -12.29 28.25 -29.83
N SER A 423 -12.96 27.50 -30.69
CA SER A 423 -12.36 26.73 -31.77
C SER A 423 -12.97 27.16 -33.08
N LEU A 424 -12.15 27.53 -34.05
CA LEU A 424 -12.55 27.87 -35.41
C LEU A 424 -11.85 26.93 -36.38
N GLU A 425 -12.62 26.28 -37.24
CA GLU A 425 -12.12 25.36 -38.26
C GLU A 425 -12.71 25.73 -39.61
N TYR A 426 -11.85 25.94 -40.60
CA TYR A 426 -12.24 26.26 -41.96
C TYR A 426 -11.45 25.44 -42.96
N LYS A 427 -12.14 24.65 -43.76
CA LYS A 427 -11.56 23.96 -44.90
C LYS A 427 -11.71 24.84 -46.13
N ASN A 428 -10.59 25.21 -46.74
CA ASN A 428 -10.61 26.01 -47.95
C ASN A 428 -11.14 25.16 -49.11
N PRO A 429 -12.27 25.54 -49.75
CA PRO A 429 -12.82 24.77 -50.87
C PRO A 429 -11.99 24.93 -52.17
N TYR A 430 -11.09 25.92 -52.23
CA TYR A 430 -10.26 26.20 -53.39
C TYR A 430 -8.82 25.75 -53.18
N SER A 431 -8.30 24.91 -54.07
CA SER A 431 -6.90 24.47 -54.05
C SER A 431 -6.01 25.50 -54.74
N PHE A 432 -5.56 26.51 -54.01
CA PHE A 432 -4.59 27.49 -54.48
C PHE A 432 -3.35 27.46 -53.59
N PHE A 433 -2.16 27.33 -54.18
CA PHE A 433 -0.91 27.06 -53.46
C PHE A 433 -0.48 28.17 -52.48
N LEU A 434 -0.98 29.41 -52.66
CA LEU A 434 -0.74 30.52 -51.72
C LEU A 434 -1.76 30.61 -50.58
N LEU A 435 -2.79 29.76 -50.58
CA LEU A 435 -3.78 29.72 -49.51
C LEU A 435 -3.65 28.42 -48.71
N PRO A 436 -3.89 28.47 -47.39
CA PRO A 436 -3.94 27.26 -46.60
C PRO A 436 -5.12 26.40 -47.06
N THR A 437 -4.91 25.08 -47.05
CA THR A 437 -5.92 24.06 -47.30
C THR A 437 -6.92 23.95 -46.16
N PHE A 438 -6.48 24.28 -44.94
CA PHE A 438 -7.27 24.25 -43.72
C PHE A 438 -6.75 25.31 -42.76
N ILE A 439 -7.65 25.95 -42.03
CA ILE A 439 -7.34 26.91 -40.97
C ILE A 439 -7.96 26.34 -39.69
N GLN A 440 -7.13 26.09 -38.69
CA GLN A 440 -7.58 25.72 -37.36
C GLN A 440 -7.00 26.69 -36.35
N THR A 441 -7.88 27.33 -35.58
CA THR A 441 -7.52 28.24 -34.51
C THR A 441 -8.24 27.80 -33.25
N ILE A 442 -7.49 27.58 -32.17
CA ILE A 442 -8.02 27.30 -30.84
C ILE A 442 -7.46 28.34 -29.89
N TYR A 443 -8.37 29.03 -29.21
CA TYR A 443 -8.05 29.89 -28.10
C TYR A 443 -8.70 29.31 -26.84
N GLN A 444 -7.93 29.18 -25.77
CA GLN A 444 -8.43 28.77 -24.46
C GLN A 444 -7.92 29.75 -23.40
N ARG A 445 -8.81 30.23 -22.55
CA ARG A 445 -8.50 31.03 -21.37
C ARG A 445 -9.07 30.36 -20.15
N GLU A 446 -8.24 30.19 -19.14
CA GLU A 446 -8.57 29.57 -17.87
C GLU A 446 -8.30 30.58 -16.76
N GLU A 447 -9.31 30.85 -15.95
CA GLU A 447 -9.20 31.72 -14.78
C GLU A 447 -9.43 30.89 -13.52
N LYS A 448 -8.40 30.73 -12.68
CA LYS A 448 -8.50 30.12 -11.36
C LYS A 448 -8.50 31.20 -10.29
N ARG A 449 -9.39 31.09 -9.31
CA ARG A 449 -9.43 31.93 -8.12
C ARG A 449 -9.53 31.05 -6.89
N ASP A 450 -8.58 31.23 -5.99
CA ASP A 450 -8.56 30.53 -4.72
C ASP A 450 -8.79 31.58 -3.62
N GLU A 451 -9.81 31.35 -2.79
CA GLU A 451 -10.13 32.14 -1.60
C GLU A 451 -9.85 31.29 -0.36
N TYR A 452 -8.89 31.73 0.48
CA TYR A 452 -8.55 31.08 1.74
C TYR A 452 -9.28 31.76 2.90
N GLN A 453 -9.92 30.98 3.77
CA GLN A 453 -10.67 31.52 4.93
C GLN A 453 -9.76 32.11 6.03
N GLN A 454 -8.49 31.68 6.12
CA GLN A 454 -7.59 32.04 7.22
C GLN A 454 -6.57 33.15 6.88
N GLU A 455 -6.38 33.49 5.60
CA GLU A 455 -5.51 34.57 5.15
C GLU A 455 -6.21 35.33 4.02
N ILE A 456 -6.13 36.66 4.01
CA ILE A 456 -6.67 37.51 2.92
C ILE A 456 -5.71 37.41 1.71
N GLU A 457 -5.43 36.20 1.25
CA GLU A 457 -4.73 35.94 0.00
C GLU A 457 -5.74 35.50 -1.05
N ASN A 458 -6.24 36.47 -1.79
CA ASN A 458 -6.98 36.22 -3.02
C ASN A 458 -5.97 36.05 -4.15
N LYS A 459 -5.66 34.80 -4.51
CA LYS A 459 -4.81 34.50 -5.65
C LYS A 459 -5.68 34.28 -6.88
N LYS A 460 -5.44 35.08 -7.93
CA LYS A 460 -6.06 34.87 -9.24
C LYS A 460 -4.99 34.49 -10.25
N GLU A 461 -5.16 33.33 -10.87
CA GLU A 461 -4.33 32.87 -11.97
C GLU A 461 -5.12 32.94 -13.28
N ILE A 462 -4.51 33.50 -14.32
CA ILE A 462 -5.04 33.51 -15.68
C ILE A 462 -4.05 32.80 -16.59
N THR A 463 -4.49 31.72 -17.23
CA THR A 463 -3.71 31.01 -18.27
C THR A 463 -4.39 31.18 -19.62
N GLU A 464 -3.65 31.66 -20.61
CA GLU A 464 -4.12 31.84 -21.99
C GLU A 464 -3.29 30.97 -22.94
N ASN A 465 -3.98 30.12 -23.70
CA ASN A 465 -3.40 29.20 -24.67
C ASN A 465 -3.91 29.53 -26.07
N TRP A 466 -2.98 29.70 -27.01
CA TRP A 466 -3.25 29.91 -28.42
C TRP A 466 -2.66 28.76 -29.24
N HIS A 467 -3.44 28.24 -30.16
CA HIS A 467 -2.99 27.26 -31.13
C HIS A 467 -3.53 27.60 -32.51
N ILE A 468 -2.63 27.78 -33.48
CA ILE A 468 -2.99 28.10 -34.87
C ILE A 468 -2.26 27.11 -35.79
N SER A 469 -3.00 26.48 -36.69
CA SER A 469 -2.47 25.55 -37.70
C SER A 469 -2.96 25.94 -39.09
N LEU A 470 -2.02 26.13 -40.03
CA LEU A 470 -2.30 26.63 -41.38
C LEU A 470 -1.62 25.75 -42.45
N PRO A 471 -2.03 24.49 -42.65
CA PRO A 471 -1.45 23.62 -43.68
C PRO A 471 -1.62 24.16 -45.11
N PHE A 472 -0.52 24.27 -45.86
CA PHE A 472 -0.46 24.63 -47.29
C PHE A 472 -0.08 23.43 -48.15
N GLN A 473 -0.66 23.35 -49.35
CA GLN A 473 -0.25 22.42 -50.39
C GLN A 473 0.46 23.18 -51.51
N LEU A 474 1.79 23.21 -51.47
CA LEU A 474 2.60 24.01 -52.40
C LEU A 474 2.72 23.34 -53.77
N ALA A 475 2.74 22.00 -53.80
CA ALA A 475 2.70 21.18 -55.01
C ALA A 475 2.02 19.84 -54.72
N LYS A 476 1.74 19.00 -55.73
CA LYS A 476 1.11 17.67 -55.54
C LYS A 476 1.82 16.82 -54.47
N ASN A 477 3.15 16.95 -54.36
CA ASN A 477 3.97 16.14 -53.48
C ASN A 477 4.64 16.93 -52.35
N LEU A 478 4.31 18.22 -52.17
CA LEU A 478 4.92 19.09 -51.17
C LEU A 478 3.85 19.76 -50.30
N THR A 479 3.82 19.40 -49.02
CA THR A 479 2.92 19.97 -48.02
C THR A 479 3.76 20.69 -46.95
N LEU A 480 3.31 21.87 -46.55
CA LEU A 480 3.91 22.70 -45.51
C LEU A 480 2.87 22.92 -44.40
N LYS A 481 3.19 22.61 -43.14
CA LYS A 481 2.27 22.83 -42.00
C LYS A 481 2.93 23.70 -40.94
N PRO A 482 2.81 25.03 -41.05
CA PRO A 482 3.14 25.93 -39.97
C PRO A 482 2.15 25.75 -38.81
N ILE A 483 2.71 25.59 -37.61
CA ILE A 483 1.96 25.49 -36.35
C ILE A 483 2.52 26.55 -35.39
N TYR A 484 1.63 27.36 -34.84
CA TYR A 484 1.93 28.34 -33.80
C TYR A 484 1.31 27.88 -32.49
N ARG A 485 2.08 27.92 -31.40
CA ARG A 485 1.61 27.70 -30.04
C ARG A 485 2.15 28.79 -29.13
N GLU A 486 1.29 29.32 -28.27
CA GLU A 486 1.67 30.30 -27.27
C GLU A 486 0.89 30.04 -25.98
N LYS A 487 1.61 30.00 -24.86
CA LYS A 487 1.06 29.89 -23.51
C LYS A 487 1.53 31.06 -22.67
N ARG A 488 0.59 31.85 -22.17
CA ARG A 488 0.83 32.95 -21.24
C ARG A 488 0.18 32.62 -19.90
N LYS A 489 0.88 32.97 -18.83
CA LYS A 489 0.37 32.86 -17.46
C LYS A 489 0.56 34.19 -16.75
N SER A 490 -0.49 34.67 -16.12
CA SER A 490 -0.49 35.88 -15.29
C SER A 490 -1.03 35.54 -13.92
N GLU A 491 -0.36 36.02 -12.88
CA GLU A 491 -0.83 35.90 -11.49
C GLU A 491 -1.17 37.30 -10.97
N ILE A 492 -2.22 37.38 -10.14
CA ILE A 492 -2.61 38.59 -9.44
C ILE A 492 -2.69 38.22 -7.97
N GLU A 493 -1.85 38.87 -7.17
CA GLU A 493 -1.84 38.79 -5.72
C GLU A 493 -2.17 40.18 -5.18
N GLN A 494 -3.13 40.26 -4.25
CA GLN A 494 -3.51 41.50 -3.55
C GLN A 494 -3.90 42.70 -4.45
N GLY A 495 -4.33 42.46 -5.68
CA GLY A 495 -4.80 43.51 -6.60
C GLY A 495 -3.71 44.21 -7.41
N GLU A 496 -2.44 43.86 -7.22
CA GLU A 496 -1.35 44.26 -8.11
C GLU A 496 -1.25 43.27 -9.27
N TRP A 497 -1.27 43.81 -10.50
CA TRP A 497 -1.09 43.01 -11.71
C TRP A 497 0.40 42.72 -11.89
N GLU A 498 0.80 41.47 -11.76
CA GLU A 498 2.07 41.06 -12.35
C GLU A 498 1.98 41.10 -13.88
N THR A 499 3.07 41.49 -14.52
CA THR A 499 3.14 41.50 -15.99
C THR A 499 2.97 40.07 -16.51
N PRO A 500 2.14 39.84 -17.56
CA PRO A 500 1.92 38.49 -18.10
C PRO A 500 3.24 37.82 -18.45
N GLN A 501 3.54 36.69 -17.81
CA GLN A 501 4.75 35.93 -18.11
C GLN A 501 4.49 34.97 -19.26
N LEU A 502 5.28 35.13 -20.32
CA LEU A 502 5.33 34.17 -21.42
C LEU A 502 5.99 32.88 -20.91
N LYS A 503 5.23 31.80 -20.79
CA LYS A 503 5.76 30.50 -20.32
C LYS A 503 6.29 29.67 -21.48
N GLU A 504 5.61 29.72 -22.61
CA GLU A 504 6.00 28.96 -23.80
C GLU A 504 5.59 29.70 -25.06
N ARG A 505 6.50 29.78 -26.03
CA ARG A 505 6.20 30.23 -27.39
C ARG A 505 6.97 29.34 -28.36
N SER A 506 6.25 28.63 -29.21
CA SER A 506 6.85 27.78 -30.21
C SER A 506 6.21 28.01 -31.58
N PHE A 507 7.07 28.03 -32.58
CA PHE A 507 6.69 27.99 -33.97
C PHE A 507 7.37 26.76 -34.56
N SER A 508 6.58 25.83 -35.08
CA SER A 508 7.10 24.65 -35.77
C SER A 508 6.62 24.64 -37.22
N LEU A 509 7.48 24.10 -38.08
CA LEU A 509 7.22 23.98 -39.50
C LEU A 509 7.44 22.53 -39.91
N GLU A 510 6.35 21.81 -40.15
CA GLU A 510 6.45 20.45 -40.69
C GLU A 510 6.43 20.51 -42.22
N SER A 511 7.37 19.84 -42.87
CA SER A 511 7.36 19.68 -44.32
C SER A 511 7.34 18.20 -44.68
N ARG A 512 6.55 17.84 -45.69
CA ARG A 512 6.48 16.46 -46.21
C ARG A 512 6.64 16.48 -47.72
N THR A 513 7.64 15.75 -48.20
CA THR A 513 7.92 15.55 -49.63
C THR A 513 7.73 14.08 -49.97
N ILE A 514 6.85 13.76 -50.92
CA ILE A 514 6.68 12.40 -51.43
C ILE A 514 7.45 12.27 -52.74
N CYS A 515 8.56 11.54 -52.72
CA CYS A 515 9.35 11.25 -53.92
C CYS A 515 8.95 9.87 -54.45
N THR A 516 8.33 9.81 -55.64
CA THR A 516 8.04 8.55 -56.31
C THR A 516 9.19 8.27 -57.27
N ILE A 517 10.07 7.32 -56.92
CA ILE A 517 11.13 6.86 -57.84
C ILE A 517 10.50 5.79 -58.73
N GLN A 518 10.29 6.08 -60.01
CA GLN A 518 10.08 5.04 -61.01
C GLN A 518 11.44 4.57 -61.53
N ILE A 519 11.84 3.36 -61.17
CA ILE A 519 12.98 2.68 -61.79
C ILE A 519 12.47 2.03 -63.08
N SER A 520 12.82 2.59 -64.24
CA SER A 520 12.67 1.89 -65.53
C SER A 520 13.94 1.10 -65.83
N THR A 521 13.89 -0.23 -65.72
CA THR A 521 14.95 -1.10 -66.23
C THR A 521 14.77 -1.28 -67.73
N ASN A 522 15.52 -0.53 -68.53
CA ASN A 522 15.77 -0.88 -69.93
C ASN A 522 17.04 -1.74 -70.00
N GLY A 523 16.85 -3.06 -69.99
CA GLY A 523 17.84 -4.04 -70.41
C GLY A 523 17.36 -4.71 -71.69
N SER A 524 17.98 -4.36 -72.82
CA SER A 524 17.86 -5.05 -74.09
C SER A 524 19.26 -5.44 -74.55
N GLY A 525 19.52 -6.74 -74.73
CA GLY A 525 20.72 -7.29 -75.36
C GLY A 525 21.83 -7.65 -74.40
#